data_AF-A0A062BUW6-F1
#
_entry.id   AF-A0A062BUW6-F1
#
_cell.length_a   1.000
_cell.length_b   1.000
_cell.length_c   1.000
_cell.angle_alpha   90.00
_cell.angle_beta   90.00
_cell.angle_gamma   90.00
#
_symmetry.space_group_name_H-M   'P 1'
#
loop_
_entity.id
_entity.type
_entity.pdbx_description
1 polymer ?
#
loop_
_entity_poly.entity_id
_entity_poly.type
_entity_poly.pdbx_seq_one_letter_code
_entity_poly.pdbx_strand_id
1 'polypeptide(L)'
;MESPTTLFKDGKIMYGFGYDLVRNYAQNLNVRLELKTVADNATALKWVAQGKANMAMTTADFNTIEKHQLTSFSASCGDTTSLVKNGLNPALNWVFKQAEEPLAATASGYICQGKQNGAIRQLASFYNRNVVQPDAWKTIQRDLSKRMPIYKASFQQSAERYDLDWHLLAAIGYQESYLKPNSVSPTGVRGLMMLTSSTAKAMGVQNRTDPHQSIQGGAKYYDLMLDKFSDVPYPDRHWYALVAYNMGPGAVGQIQKRIQTQGRNPNNWVNLYDYLERHQTSNGRYHQAVQYVTRIRAYLEHIKKSELVTI
;
A
#
# COMPACT_ATOMS: atom_id res chain seq x y z
N MET A 1 -2.11 12.11 -13.39
CA MET A 1 -0.69 11.86 -13.04
C MET A 1 -0.56 10.78 -11.97
N GLU A 2 0.21 9.74 -12.28
CA GLU A 2 0.55 8.67 -11.34
C GLU A 2 1.68 9.11 -10.40
N SER A 3 1.46 8.95 -9.11
CA SER A 3 2.43 9.20 -8.05
C SER A 3 1.97 8.49 -6.78
N PRO A 4 2.85 8.17 -5.82
CA PRO A 4 2.43 7.57 -4.54
C PRO A 4 1.44 8.44 -3.75
N THR A 5 1.47 9.76 -3.98
CA THR A 5 0.52 10.69 -3.37
C THR A 5 -0.87 10.58 -4.02
N THR A 6 -0.94 10.40 -5.34
CA THR A 6 -2.20 10.33 -6.09
C THR A 6 -2.64 8.88 -6.28
N LEU A 7 -1.94 8.15 -7.14
CA LEU A 7 -2.19 6.78 -7.54
C LEU A 7 -0.87 6.14 -7.99
N PHE A 8 -0.56 4.99 -7.42
CA PHE A 8 0.34 3.99 -7.97
C PHE A 8 -0.51 2.91 -8.64
N LYS A 9 -0.28 2.68 -9.93
CA LYS A 9 -1.01 1.69 -10.73
C LYS A 9 -0.01 0.78 -11.42
N ASP A 10 -0.23 -0.52 -11.28
CA ASP A 10 0.58 -1.53 -11.93
C ASP A 10 -0.25 -2.80 -12.15
N GLY A 11 -0.51 -3.11 -13.42
CA GLY A 11 -1.46 -4.15 -13.81
C GLY A 11 -2.82 -3.95 -13.14
N LYS A 12 -3.24 -4.93 -12.33
CA LYS A 12 -4.49 -4.90 -11.54
C LYS A 12 -4.33 -4.24 -10.17
N ILE A 13 -3.09 -4.03 -9.69
CA ILE A 13 -2.82 -3.49 -8.37
C ILE A 13 -2.86 -1.96 -8.45
N MET A 14 -3.76 -1.36 -7.66
CA MET A 14 -3.92 0.08 -7.54
C MET A 14 -3.95 0.47 -6.07
N TYR A 15 -3.08 1.38 -5.68
CA TYR A 15 -3.04 1.95 -4.33
C TYR A 15 -2.44 3.35 -4.38
N GLY A 16 -2.48 4.09 -3.27
CA GLY A 16 -1.95 5.45 -3.18
C GLY A 16 -2.76 6.25 -2.18
N PHE A 17 -2.16 7.24 -1.54
CA PHE A 17 -2.83 8.05 -0.53
C PHE A 17 -4.15 8.63 -1.05
N GLY A 18 -4.09 9.29 -2.21
CA GLY A 18 -5.25 9.89 -2.85
C GLY A 18 -6.28 8.88 -3.35
N TYR A 19 -5.82 7.79 -3.98
CA TYR A 19 -6.70 6.72 -4.45
C TYR A 19 -7.48 6.07 -3.30
N ASP A 20 -6.80 5.69 -2.23
CA ASP A 20 -7.46 5.08 -1.06
C ASP A 20 -8.41 6.05 -0.38
N LEU A 21 -8.10 7.34 -0.39
CA LEU A 21 -8.98 8.36 0.15
C LEU A 21 -10.30 8.45 -0.63
N VAL A 22 -10.23 8.49 -1.97
CA VAL A 22 -11.42 8.50 -2.83
C VAL A 22 -12.17 7.17 -2.73
N ARG A 23 -11.46 6.04 -2.67
CA ARG A 23 -12.05 4.71 -2.51
C ARG A 23 -12.82 4.58 -1.19
N ASN A 24 -12.22 5.00 -0.08
CA ASN A 24 -12.87 4.97 1.23
C ASN A 24 -14.07 5.92 1.29
N TYR A 25 -14.00 7.08 0.62
CA TYR A 25 -15.15 7.97 0.49
C TYR A 25 -16.29 7.35 -0.32
N ALA A 26 -16.00 6.74 -1.47
CA ALA A 26 -17.01 6.03 -2.26
C ALA A 26 -17.66 4.87 -1.48
N GLN A 27 -16.87 4.13 -0.70
CA GLN A 27 -17.41 3.11 0.22
C GLN A 27 -18.31 3.70 1.29
N ASN A 28 -17.94 4.85 1.88
CA ASN A 28 -18.76 5.56 2.87
C ASN A 28 -20.10 6.04 2.29
N LEU A 29 -20.12 6.40 1.00
CA LEU A 29 -21.35 6.73 0.28
C LEU A 29 -22.12 5.50 -0.23
N ASN A 30 -21.57 4.29 -0.08
CA ASN A 30 -22.10 3.06 -0.67
C ASN A 30 -22.31 3.16 -2.19
N VAL A 31 -21.34 3.77 -2.91
CA VAL A 31 -21.35 3.91 -4.36
C VAL A 31 -20.17 3.21 -5.01
N ARG A 32 -20.29 2.91 -6.31
CA ARG A 32 -19.19 2.36 -7.10
C ARG A 32 -18.24 3.48 -7.54
N LEU A 33 -16.95 3.30 -7.27
CA LEU A 33 -15.89 4.15 -7.83
C LEU A 33 -15.52 3.69 -9.24
N GLU A 34 -15.66 4.58 -10.23
CA GLU A 34 -15.08 4.41 -11.57
C GLU A 34 -13.84 5.32 -11.71
N LEU A 35 -12.66 4.74 -11.58
CA LEU A 35 -11.39 5.48 -11.68
C LEU A 35 -10.93 5.58 -13.14
N LYS A 36 -10.63 6.80 -13.58
CA LYS A 36 -9.95 7.08 -14.86
C LYS A 36 -8.67 7.87 -14.61
N THR A 37 -7.58 7.47 -15.26
CA THR A 37 -6.32 8.22 -15.24
C THR A 37 -6.22 9.08 -16.49
N VAL A 38 -5.63 10.27 -16.33
CA VAL A 38 -5.32 11.20 -17.42
C VAL A 38 -3.86 11.65 -17.33
N ALA A 39 -3.31 12.06 -18.47
CA ALA A 39 -1.89 12.41 -18.62
C ALA A 39 -1.45 13.55 -17.70
N ASP A 40 -2.27 14.61 -17.60
CA ASP A 40 -1.91 15.85 -16.91
C ASP A 40 -3.10 16.46 -16.14
N ASN A 41 -2.79 17.46 -15.31
CA ASN A 41 -3.81 18.17 -14.53
C ASN A 41 -4.79 18.93 -15.43
N ALA A 42 -4.34 19.54 -16.53
CA ALA A 42 -5.20 20.32 -17.42
C ALA A 42 -6.33 19.47 -18.02
N THR A 43 -6.01 18.24 -18.43
CA THR A 43 -6.97 17.26 -18.94
C THR A 43 -7.96 16.85 -17.86
N ALA A 44 -7.51 16.65 -16.62
CA ALA A 44 -8.38 16.32 -15.49
C ALA A 44 -9.40 17.44 -15.21
N LEU A 45 -8.93 18.69 -15.13
CA LEU A 45 -9.79 19.86 -14.93
C LEU A 45 -10.80 20.02 -16.07
N LYS A 46 -10.35 19.87 -17.33
CA LYS A 46 -11.22 19.91 -18.50
C LYS A 46 -12.33 18.86 -18.44
N TRP A 47 -12.04 17.64 -17.97
CA TRP A 47 -13.04 16.59 -17.86
C TRP A 47 -14.11 16.89 -16.82
N VAL A 48 -13.74 17.47 -15.68
CA VAL A 48 -14.72 17.92 -14.67
C VAL A 48 -15.56 19.07 -15.22
N ALA A 49 -14.94 20.07 -15.84
CA ALA A 49 -15.66 21.20 -16.44
C ALA A 49 -16.69 20.76 -17.50
N GLN A 50 -16.33 19.76 -18.31
CA GLN A 50 -17.19 19.18 -19.36
C GLN A 50 -18.23 18.16 -18.83
N GLY A 51 -18.23 17.85 -17.53
CA GLY A 51 -19.10 16.82 -16.96
C GLY A 51 -18.75 15.38 -17.37
N LYS A 52 -17.56 15.15 -17.92
CA LYS A 52 -17.04 13.80 -18.25
C LYS A 52 -16.59 13.02 -17.02
N ALA A 53 -16.35 13.73 -15.91
CA ALA A 53 -16.05 13.16 -14.60
C ALA A 53 -16.78 13.98 -13.52
N ASN A 54 -17.29 13.32 -12.48
CA ASN A 54 -17.96 14.00 -11.37
C ASN A 54 -16.99 14.77 -10.47
N MET A 55 -15.73 14.33 -10.41
CA MET A 55 -14.67 15.00 -9.67
C MET A 55 -13.31 14.65 -10.26
N ALA A 56 -12.29 15.43 -9.94
CA ALA A 56 -10.90 15.10 -10.20
C ALA A 56 -10.06 15.22 -8.94
N MET A 57 -9.03 14.38 -8.84
CA MET A 57 -7.97 14.53 -7.86
C MET A 57 -6.71 15.02 -8.58
N THR A 58 -6.20 16.18 -8.19
CA THR A 58 -5.13 16.87 -8.92
C THR A 58 -4.12 17.49 -7.97
N THR A 59 -2.94 17.84 -8.47
CA THR A 59 -1.99 18.70 -7.74
C THR A 59 -1.86 20.09 -8.38
N ALA A 60 -2.87 20.50 -9.17
CA ALA A 60 -2.90 21.84 -9.73
C ALA A 60 -3.05 22.87 -8.60
N ASP A 61 -2.40 24.01 -8.75
CA ASP A 61 -2.57 25.14 -7.86
C ASP A 61 -3.97 25.76 -8.02
N PHE A 62 -4.38 26.51 -6.99
CA PHE A 62 -5.70 27.11 -6.93
C PHE A 62 -6.00 28.05 -8.11
N ASN A 63 -5.03 28.86 -8.54
CA ASN A 63 -5.23 29.81 -9.65
C ASN A 63 -5.49 29.07 -10.97
N THR A 64 -4.81 27.94 -11.20
CA THR A 64 -5.04 27.09 -12.37
C THR A 64 -6.45 26.46 -12.36
N ILE A 65 -6.93 26.06 -11.18
CA ILE A 65 -8.27 25.49 -11.01
C ILE A 65 -9.35 26.56 -11.23
N GLU A 66 -9.19 27.74 -10.63
CA GLU A 66 -10.13 28.86 -10.73
C GLU A 66 -10.27 29.40 -12.15
N LYS A 67 -9.18 29.41 -12.94
CA LYS A 67 -9.23 29.75 -14.38
C LYS A 67 -10.18 28.85 -15.19
N HIS A 68 -10.44 27.64 -14.71
CA HIS A 68 -11.40 26.71 -15.32
C HIS A 68 -12.82 26.85 -14.73
N GLN A 69 -13.05 27.83 -13.85
CA GLN A 69 -14.31 28.06 -13.14
C GLN A 69 -14.74 26.83 -12.31
N LEU A 70 -13.76 26.14 -11.73
CA LEU A 70 -13.96 24.95 -10.90
C LEU A 70 -13.73 25.29 -9.42
N THR A 71 -14.34 24.50 -8.54
CA THR A 71 -14.09 24.57 -7.11
C THR A 71 -13.13 23.47 -6.67
N SER A 72 -12.30 23.74 -5.67
CA SER A 72 -11.48 22.71 -5.06
C SER A 72 -11.33 22.87 -3.55
N PHE A 73 -10.97 21.76 -2.90
CA PHE A 73 -10.50 21.77 -1.52
C PHE A 73 -9.35 20.79 -1.35
N SER A 74 -8.54 21.04 -0.31
CA SER A 74 -7.40 20.20 0.04
C SER A 74 -7.86 18.79 0.40
N ALA A 75 -7.22 17.78 -0.19
CA ALA A 75 -7.44 16.37 0.11
C ALA A 75 -7.01 15.97 1.54
N SER A 76 -6.44 16.88 2.32
CA SER A 76 -6.13 16.67 3.74
C SER A 76 -6.87 17.62 4.68
N CYS A 77 -7.86 18.37 4.18
CA CYS A 77 -8.51 19.47 4.91
C CYS A 77 -7.47 20.42 5.55
N GLY A 78 -6.38 20.71 4.81
CA GLY A 78 -5.29 21.58 5.26
C GLY A 78 -4.31 20.96 6.25
N ASP A 79 -4.33 19.64 6.52
CA ASP A 79 -3.26 18.95 7.27
C ASP A 79 -2.02 18.75 6.36
N THR A 80 -1.35 19.85 6.02
CA THR A 80 -0.15 19.81 5.18
C THR A 80 1.04 19.22 5.92
N THR A 81 1.12 19.43 7.24
CA THR A 81 2.20 18.93 8.09
C THR A 81 2.29 17.39 8.06
N SER A 82 1.16 16.68 8.21
CA SER A 82 1.16 15.22 8.13
C SER A 82 1.58 14.71 6.76
N LEU A 83 1.17 15.37 5.67
CA LEU A 83 1.54 14.96 4.31
C LEU A 83 3.05 15.17 4.08
N VAL A 84 3.57 16.36 4.36
CA VAL A 84 4.99 16.70 4.17
C VAL A 84 5.89 15.79 5.01
N LYS A 85 5.53 15.54 6.28
CA LYS A 85 6.27 14.63 7.17
C LYS A 85 6.45 13.23 6.56
N ASN A 86 5.47 12.77 5.80
CA ASN A 86 5.44 11.45 5.16
C ASN A 86 5.95 11.48 3.71
N GLY A 87 6.46 12.63 3.22
CA GLY A 87 6.98 12.79 1.86
C GLY A 87 5.89 12.83 0.78
N LEU A 88 4.64 13.16 1.16
CA LEU A 88 3.50 13.31 0.27
C LEU A 88 3.35 14.76 -0.20
N ASN A 89 2.79 14.96 -1.39
CA ASN A 89 2.55 16.30 -1.93
C ASN A 89 1.36 16.97 -1.20
N PRO A 90 1.57 18.06 -0.43
CA PRO A 90 0.50 18.75 0.30
C PRO A 90 -0.48 19.52 -0.61
N ALA A 91 -0.13 19.73 -1.88
CA ALA A 91 -0.99 20.40 -2.86
C ALA A 91 -2.01 19.45 -3.51
N LEU A 92 -2.24 18.27 -2.94
CA LEU A 92 -3.27 17.35 -3.43
C LEU A 92 -4.66 17.94 -3.15
N ASN A 93 -5.44 18.12 -4.21
CA ASN A 93 -6.77 18.75 -4.19
C ASN A 93 -7.82 17.81 -4.79
N TRP A 94 -9.03 17.87 -4.25
CA TRP A 94 -10.22 17.35 -4.90
C TRP A 94 -10.94 18.51 -5.57
N VAL A 95 -11.31 18.33 -6.84
CA VAL A 95 -11.84 19.36 -7.73
C VAL A 95 -13.22 18.93 -8.22
N PHE A 96 -14.17 19.86 -8.15
CA PHE A 96 -15.56 19.70 -8.53
C PHE A 96 -15.98 20.83 -9.45
N LYS A 97 -17.10 20.64 -10.15
CA LYS A 97 -17.61 21.66 -11.06
C LYS A 97 -18.07 22.90 -10.30
N GLN A 98 -18.81 22.73 -9.22
CA GLN A 98 -19.33 23.80 -8.36
C GLN A 98 -19.31 23.39 -6.88
N ALA A 99 -19.23 24.37 -5.98
CA ALA A 99 -19.21 24.12 -4.53
C ALA A 99 -20.56 23.61 -4.00
N GLU A 100 -21.65 24.00 -4.67
CA GLU A 100 -23.03 23.73 -4.30
C GLU A 100 -23.47 22.30 -4.68
N GLU A 101 -22.67 21.57 -5.45
CA GLU A 101 -22.97 20.18 -5.79
C GLU A 101 -22.97 19.30 -4.51
N PRO A 102 -24.00 18.46 -4.29
CA PRO A 102 -24.06 17.59 -3.11
C PRO A 102 -22.82 16.70 -2.92
N LEU A 103 -22.19 16.29 -4.02
CA LEU A 103 -20.95 15.52 -3.98
C LEU A 103 -19.80 16.34 -3.39
N ALA A 104 -19.63 17.61 -3.77
CA ALA A 104 -18.59 18.48 -3.23
C ALA A 104 -18.78 18.72 -1.72
N ALA A 105 -20.01 18.97 -1.28
CA ALA A 105 -20.35 19.19 0.11
C ALA A 105 -20.06 17.93 0.97
N THR A 106 -20.54 16.76 0.55
CA THR A 106 -20.32 15.51 1.31
C THR A 106 -18.84 15.10 1.31
N ALA A 107 -18.11 15.35 0.22
CA ALA A 107 -16.70 15.06 0.10
C ALA A 107 -15.85 15.93 1.04
N SER A 108 -16.10 17.25 1.07
CA SER A 108 -15.38 18.15 1.98
C SER A 108 -15.64 17.78 3.45
N GLY A 109 -16.89 17.47 3.80
CA GLY A 109 -17.27 16.99 5.13
C GLY A 109 -16.54 15.70 5.53
N TYR A 110 -16.50 14.71 4.63
CA TYR A 110 -15.79 13.45 4.85
C TYR A 110 -14.29 13.66 5.12
N ILE A 111 -13.62 14.49 4.31
CA ILE A 111 -12.18 14.74 4.44
C ILE A 111 -11.87 15.48 5.75
N CYS A 112 -12.67 16.50 6.10
CA CYS A 112 -12.46 17.24 7.33
C CYS A 112 -12.80 16.42 8.59
N GLN A 113 -13.81 15.57 8.55
CA GLN A 113 -14.07 14.60 9.62
C GLN A 113 -12.90 13.60 9.75
N GLY A 114 -12.37 13.13 8.62
CA GLY A 114 -11.18 12.28 8.57
C GLY A 114 -9.92 12.94 9.15
N LYS A 115 -9.78 14.27 9.01
CA LYS A 115 -8.72 15.02 9.68
C LYS A 115 -8.95 15.06 11.19
N GLN A 116 -10.16 15.37 11.63
CA GLN A 116 -10.51 15.50 13.05
C GLN A 116 -10.36 14.19 13.82
N ASN A 117 -10.78 13.06 13.24
CA ASN A 117 -10.65 11.75 13.88
C ASN A 117 -9.28 11.07 13.67
N GLY A 118 -8.39 11.71 12.91
CA GLY A 118 -7.03 11.25 12.65
C GLY A 118 -6.84 10.38 11.41
N ALA A 119 -7.91 9.89 10.77
CA ALA A 119 -7.84 8.95 9.63
C ALA A 119 -6.92 9.44 8.50
N ILE A 120 -6.92 10.75 8.20
CA ILE A 120 -6.02 11.36 7.21
C ILE A 120 -4.55 11.17 7.60
N ARG A 121 -4.21 11.39 8.87
CA ARG A 121 -2.86 11.21 9.39
C ARG A 121 -2.44 9.75 9.34
N GLN A 122 -3.32 8.81 9.72
CA GLN A 122 -3.01 7.39 9.67
C GLN A 122 -2.81 6.89 8.24
N LEU A 123 -3.66 7.33 7.30
CA LEU A 123 -3.48 7.01 5.89
C LEU A 123 -2.16 7.59 5.35
N ALA A 124 -1.84 8.84 5.70
CA ALA A 124 -0.57 9.46 5.32
C ALA A 124 0.64 8.73 5.93
N SER A 125 0.54 8.27 7.18
CA SER A 125 1.55 7.46 7.87
C SER A 125 1.77 6.12 7.19
N PHE A 126 0.69 5.44 6.77
CA PHE A 126 0.83 4.26 5.93
C PHE A 126 1.63 4.61 4.68
N TYR A 127 1.27 5.67 3.96
CA TYR A 127 1.94 6.15 2.75
C TYR A 127 3.30 6.85 2.96
N ASN A 128 3.93 6.69 4.13
CA ASN A 128 5.22 7.28 4.44
C ASN A 128 6.33 6.81 3.48
N ARG A 129 6.89 7.77 2.74
CA ARG A 129 8.02 7.55 1.81
C ARG A 129 9.38 7.63 2.49
N ASN A 130 9.44 8.20 3.68
CA ASN A 130 10.64 8.36 4.49
C ASN A 130 10.91 7.12 5.37
N VAL A 131 10.13 6.05 5.23
CA VAL A 131 10.35 4.78 5.94
C VAL A 131 11.67 4.09 5.56
N VAL A 132 12.17 4.38 4.35
CA VAL A 132 13.50 4.05 3.90
C VAL A 132 14.30 5.35 3.84
N GLN A 133 15.45 5.38 4.51
CA GLN A 133 16.31 6.57 4.54
C GLN A 133 16.85 6.88 3.12
N PRO A 134 16.98 8.15 2.74
CA PRO A 134 17.41 8.54 1.39
C PRO A 134 18.74 7.92 0.94
N ASP A 135 19.71 7.78 1.84
CA ASP A 135 21.03 7.19 1.61
C ASP A 135 21.00 5.67 1.42
N ALA A 136 20.03 4.98 2.05
CA ALA A 136 19.86 3.53 1.92
C ALA A 136 19.45 3.09 0.51
N TRP A 137 18.78 3.97 -0.28
CA TRP A 137 18.31 3.64 -1.63
C TRP A 137 19.43 3.25 -2.59
N LYS A 138 20.63 3.85 -2.45
CA LYS A 138 21.79 3.46 -3.27
C LYS A 138 22.19 2.00 -3.04
N THR A 139 22.21 1.59 -1.78
CA THR A 139 22.50 0.20 -1.39
C THR A 139 21.39 -0.74 -1.84
N ILE A 140 20.13 -0.34 -1.67
CA ILE A 140 18.97 -1.14 -2.08
C ILE A 140 18.97 -1.38 -3.60
N GLN A 141 19.16 -0.32 -4.39
CA GLN A 141 19.27 -0.41 -5.85
C GLN A 141 20.38 -1.38 -6.25
N ARG A 142 21.58 -1.21 -5.67
CA ARG A 142 22.73 -2.08 -5.96
C ARG A 142 22.44 -3.54 -5.63
N ASP A 143 21.87 -3.82 -4.47
CA ASP A 143 21.59 -5.18 -4.03
C ASP A 143 20.50 -5.83 -4.89
N LEU A 144 19.43 -5.09 -5.26
CA LEU A 144 18.39 -5.56 -6.17
C LEU A 144 18.93 -5.82 -7.58
N SER A 145 19.64 -4.87 -8.19
CA SER A 145 20.25 -5.04 -9.52
C SER A 145 21.20 -6.23 -9.57
N LYS A 146 21.93 -6.51 -8.48
CA LYS A 146 22.86 -7.64 -8.42
C LYS A 146 22.18 -8.99 -8.18
N ARG A 147 21.17 -9.05 -7.31
CA ARG A 147 20.62 -10.34 -6.82
C ARG A 147 19.29 -10.73 -7.44
N MET A 148 18.43 -9.77 -7.77
CA MET A 148 17.10 -10.04 -8.31
C MET A 148 17.14 -10.82 -9.64
N PRO A 149 17.98 -10.48 -10.65
CA PRO A 149 18.03 -11.26 -11.89
C PRO A 149 18.40 -12.75 -11.69
N ILE A 150 19.17 -13.09 -10.65
CA ILE A 150 19.53 -14.49 -10.32
C ILE A 150 18.27 -15.31 -10.00
N TYR A 151 17.26 -14.71 -9.38
CA TYR A 151 16.06 -15.39 -8.89
C TYR A 151 14.79 -15.03 -9.66
N LYS A 152 14.90 -14.21 -10.71
CA LYS A 152 13.76 -13.71 -11.48
C LYS A 152 12.86 -14.83 -11.98
N ALA A 153 13.43 -15.85 -12.63
CA ALA A 153 12.67 -16.98 -13.15
C ALA A 153 11.87 -17.69 -12.04
N SER A 154 12.47 -17.88 -10.86
CA SER A 154 11.80 -18.49 -9.70
C SER A 154 10.64 -17.64 -9.18
N PHE A 155 10.83 -16.32 -9.09
CA PHE A 155 9.77 -15.40 -8.70
C PHE A 155 8.63 -15.39 -9.72
N GLN A 156 8.94 -15.33 -11.01
CA GLN A 156 7.96 -15.33 -12.08
C GLN A 156 7.16 -16.64 -12.11
N GLN A 157 7.82 -17.79 -12.08
CA GLN A 157 7.17 -19.09 -12.08
C GLN A 157 6.29 -19.28 -10.83
N SER A 158 6.77 -18.85 -9.66
CA SER A 158 5.99 -18.95 -8.43
C SER A 158 4.80 -18.00 -8.43
N ALA A 159 4.99 -16.78 -8.95
CA ALA A 159 3.92 -15.79 -9.05
C ALA A 159 2.83 -16.22 -10.02
N GLU A 160 3.20 -16.73 -11.20
CA GLU A 160 2.26 -17.25 -12.20
C GLU A 160 1.40 -18.39 -11.62
N ARG A 161 2.00 -19.29 -10.84
CA ARG A 161 1.29 -20.41 -10.20
C ARG A 161 0.19 -19.97 -9.23
N TYR A 162 0.33 -18.81 -8.60
CA TYR A 162 -0.58 -18.33 -7.55
C TYR A 162 -1.28 -16.99 -7.93
N ASP A 163 -1.26 -16.60 -9.22
CA ASP A 163 -1.80 -15.31 -9.72
C ASP A 163 -1.32 -14.08 -8.91
N LEU A 164 -0.01 -14.03 -8.61
CA LEU A 164 0.63 -12.96 -7.84
C LEU A 164 1.44 -12.03 -8.75
N ASP A 165 1.77 -10.83 -8.24
CA ASP A 165 2.83 -10.00 -8.84
C ASP A 165 4.20 -10.49 -8.36
N TRP A 166 5.03 -10.93 -9.30
CA TRP A 166 6.38 -11.42 -9.00
C TRP A 166 7.29 -10.34 -8.40
N HIS A 167 7.05 -9.05 -8.69
CA HIS A 167 7.81 -7.97 -8.08
C HIS A 167 7.42 -7.74 -6.62
N LEU A 168 6.15 -8.00 -6.26
CA LEU A 168 5.74 -8.00 -4.86
C LEU A 168 6.43 -9.14 -4.10
N LEU A 169 6.52 -10.33 -4.70
CA LEU A 169 7.30 -11.43 -4.12
C LEU A 169 8.78 -11.08 -3.96
N ALA A 170 9.38 -10.40 -4.96
CA ALA A 170 10.76 -9.92 -4.86
C ALA A 170 10.93 -8.87 -3.75
N ALA A 171 9.97 -7.95 -3.59
CA ALA A 171 9.95 -6.97 -2.51
C ALA A 171 9.84 -7.63 -1.13
N ILE A 172 9.02 -8.67 -0.99
CA ILE A 172 8.95 -9.51 0.22
C ILE A 172 10.31 -10.17 0.48
N GLY A 173 10.88 -10.87 -0.50
CA GLY A 173 12.18 -11.53 -0.35
C GLY A 173 13.32 -10.57 -0.01
N TYR A 174 13.27 -9.34 -0.53
CA TYR A 174 14.23 -8.29 -0.18
C TYR A 174 14.04 -7.82 1.26
N GLN A 175 12.80 -7.60 1.72
CA GLN A 175 12.51 -7.26 3.12
C GLN A 175 12.93 -8.39 4.08
N GLU A 176 12.79 -9.65 3.68
CA GLU A 176 13.09 -10.81 4.51
C GLU A 176 14.59 -11.07 4.66
N SER A 177 15.34 -11.03 3.56
CA SER A 177 16.74 -11.50 3.56
C SER A 177 17.70 -10.64 2.73
N TYR A 178 17.22 -9.53 2.17
CA TYR A 178 17.93 -8.79 1.11
C TYR A 178 18.25 -9.70 -0.09
N LEU A 179 17.37 -10.67 -0.39
CA LEU A 179 17.57 -11.70 -1.42
C LEU A 179 18.80 -12.57 -1.18
N LYS A 180 19.13 -12.88 0.09
CA LYS A 180 20.25 -13.76 0.46
C LYS A 180 19.72 -15.13 0.90
N PRO A 181 19.94 -16.21 0.12
CA PRO A 181 19.33 -17.52 0.37
C PRO A 181 19.86 -18.22 1.62
N ASN A 182 21.09 -17.91 2.05
CA ASN A 182 21.71 -18.52 3.22
C ASN A 182 21.44 -17.75 4.53
N SER A 183 20.46 -16.84 4.54
CA SER A 183 20.14 -16.06 5.74
C SER A 183 19.57 -16.94 6.84
N VAL A 184 20.01 -16.70 8.07
CA VAL A 184 19.56 -17.39 9.28
C VAL A 184 19.34 -16.36 10.36
N SER A 185 18.15 -16.34 10.95
CA SER A 185 17.82 -15.50 12.09
C SER A 185 18.15 -16.17 13.43
N PRO A 186 18.28 -15.41 14.53
CA PRO A 186 18.43 -15.96 15.88
C PRO A 186 17.28 -16.88 16.31
N THR A 187 16.09 -16.71 15.75
CA THR A 187 14.89 -17.51 16.05
C THR A 187 14.73 -18.74 15.15
N GLY A 188 15.72 -19.03 14.31
CA GLY A 188 15.76 -20.24 13.47
C GLY A 188 14.96 -20.16 12.17
N VAL A 189 14.42 -18.99 11.83
CA VAL A 189 13.88 -18.67 10.50
C VAL A 189 15.04 -18.60 9.49
N ARG A 190 14.86 -19.17 8.30
CA ARG A 190 15.93 -19.34 7.30
C ARG A 190 15.45 -19.10 5.87
N GLY A 191 16.39 -18.77 4.99
CA GLY A 191 16.14 -18.75 3.56
C GLY A 191 15.92 -17.37 2.98
N LEU A 192 15.73 -17.33 1.66
CA LEU A 192 15.46 -16.11 0.92
C LEU A 192 14.13 -15.45 1.37
N MET A 193 13.09 -16.26 1.57
CA MET A 193 11.76 -15.81 2.02
C MET A 193 11.54 -15.98 3.53
N MET A 194 12.61 -16.27 4.28
CA MET A 194 12.60 -16.39 5.75
C MET A 194 11.43 -17.25 6.27
N LEU A 195 11.46 -18.55 5.95
CA LEU A 195 10.43 -19.48 6.41
C LEU A 195 10.81 -20.13 7.74
N THR A 196 9.82 -20.22 8.65
CA THR A 196 9.93 -21.07 9.84
C THR A 196 10.00 -22.55 9.44
N SER A 197 10.43 -23.42 10.35
CA SER A 197 10.45 -24.87 10.08
C SER A 197 9.04 -25.43 9.83
N SER A 198 8.05 -25.00 10.62
CA SER A 198 6.66 -25.44 10.48
C SER A 198 6.04 -24.94 9.18
N THR A 199 6.26 -23.66 8.82
CA THR A 199 5.81 -23.10 7.54
C THR A 199 6.45 -23.83 6.36
N ALA A 200 7.76 -24.07 6.39
CA ALA A 200 8.45 -24.80 5.33
C ALA A 200 7.86 -26.19 5.13
N LYS A 201 7.66 -26.96 6.22
CA LYS A 201 7.01 -28.28 6.15
C LYS A 201 5.59 -28.19 5.56
N ALA A 202 4.78 -27.25 6.02
CA ALA A 202 3.41 -27.06 5.51
C ALA A 202 3.38 -26.67 4.02
N MET A 203 4.37 -25.90 3.57
CA MET A 203 4.46 -25.45 2.18
C MET A 203 5.17 -26.44 1.25
N GLY A 204 5.70 -27.55 1.77
CA GLY A 204 6.41 -28.57 0.99
C GLY A 204 7.88 -28.22 0.70
N VAL A 205 8.49 -27.33 1.47
CA VAL A 205 9.90 -26.94 1.36
C VAL A 205 10.77 -27.92 2.15
N GLN A 206 11.65 -28.62 1.46
CA GLN A 206 12.59 -29.58 2.05
C GLN A 206 13.87 -28.88 2.52
N ASN A 207 14.39 -27.94 1.71
CA ASN A 207 15.57 -27.15 2.03
C ASN A 207 15.24 -25.65 2.01
N ARG A 208 15.23 -25.02 3.19
CA ARG A 208 14.90 -23.59 3.32
C ARG A 208 15.97 -22.65 2.76
N THR A 209 17.22 -23.09 2.63
CA THR A 209 18.31 -22.27 2.06
C THR A 209 18.48 -22.49 0.56
N ASP A 210 17.72 -23.42 -0.03
CA ASP A 210 17.57 -23.48 -1.48
C ASP A 210 16.70 -22.30 -1.94
N PRO A 211 17.21 -21.39 -2.80
CA PRO A 211 16.47 -20.19 -3.19
C PRO A 211 15.17 -20.51 -3.93
N HIS A 212 15.13 -21.54 -4.77
CA HIS A 212 13.95 -21.91 -5.55
C HIS A 212 12.83 -22.41 -4.63
N GLN A 213 13.15 -23.35 -3.74
CA GLN A 213 12.20 -23.87 -2.76
C GLN A 213 11.77 -22.78 -1.76
N SER A 214 12.69 -21.92 -1.32
CA SER A 214 12.37 -20.80 -0.43
C SER A 214 11.37 -19.84 -1.08
N ILE A 215 11.59 -19.44 -2.33
CA ILE A 215 10.69 -18.56 -3.10
C ILE A 215 9.33 -19.23 -3.32
N GLN A 216 9.31 -20.48 -3.76
CA GLN A 216 8.08 -21.22 -3.99
C GLN A 216 7.25 -21.35 -2.70
N GLY A 217 7.90 -21.70 -1.60
CA GLY A 217 7.24 -21.84 -0.29
C GLY A 217 6.74 -20.51 0.25
N GLY A 218 7.51 -19.44 0.09
CA GLY A 218 7.10 -18.08 0.46
C GLY A 218 5.90 -17.59 -0.35
N ALA A 219 5.92 -17.82 -1.67
CA ALA A 219 4.79 -17.48 -2.54
C ALA A 219 3.52 -18.24 -2.15
N LYS A 220 3.63 -19.55 -1.93
CA LYS A 220 2.51 -20.39 -1.46
C LYS A 220 1.98 -19.94 -0.10
N TYR A 221 2.87 -19.55 0.82
CA TYR A 221 2.45 -19.09 2.14
C TYR A 221 1.77 -17.71 2.06
N TYR A 222 2.24 -16.81 1.20
CA TYR A 222 1.59 -15.52 0.96
C TYR A 222 0.20 -15.69 0.34
N ASP A 223 0.06 -16.58 -0.65
CA ASP A 223 -1.21 -16.95 -1.26
C ASP A 223 -2.21 -17.50 -0.22
N LEU A 224 -1.76 -18.41 0.65
CA LEU A 224 -2.57 -18.88 1.78
C LEU A 224 -3.01 -17.74 2.71
N MET A 225 -2.20 -16.70 2.89
CA MET A 225 -2.62 -15.52 3.66
C MET A 225 -3.67 -14.70 2.91
N LEU A 226 -3.56 -14.54 1.59
CA LEU A 226 -4.61 -13.90 0.80
C LEU A 226 -5.95 -14.65 0.94
N ASP A 227 -5.94 -15.98 0.83
CA ASP A 227 -7.12 -16.82 1.02
C ASP A 227 -7.73 -16.66 2.41
N LYS A 228 -6.88 -16.60 3.44
CA LYS A 228 -7.30 -16.46 4.83
C LYS A 228 -8.04 -15.15 5.11
N PHE A 229 -7.76 -14.09 4.35
CA PHE A 229 -8.40 -12.79 4.43
C PHE A 229 -9.22 -12.49 3.16
N SER A 230 -9.85 -13.52 2.59
CA SER A 230 -10.69 -13.41 1.39
C SER A 230 -11.94 -12.54 1.57
N ASP A 231 -12.32 -12.24 2.81
CA ASP A 231 -13.37 -11.30 3.20
C ASP A 231 -12.92 -9.83 3.17
N VAL A 232 -11.61 -9.58 3.15
CA VAL A 232 -11.04 -8.24 2.94
C VAL A 232 -11.03 -7.95 1.44
N PRO A 233 -11.62 -6.83 0.98
CA PRO A 233 -11.60 -6.45 -0.44
C PRO A 233 -10.19 -6.12 -0.92
N TYR A 234 -9.91 -6.35 -2.21
CA TYR A 234 -8.72 -5.76 -2.84
C TYR A 234 -8.87 -4.23 -2.97
N PRO A 235 -7.76 -3.47 -2.91
CA PRO A 235 -6.36 -3.93 -2.75
C PRO A 235 -5.95 -4.26 -1.30
N ASP A 236 -6.77 -3.93 -0.29
CA ASP A 236 -6.42 -4.01 1.13
C ASP A 236 -6.00 -5.41 1.58
N ARG A 237 -6.57 -6.44 0.95
CA ARG A 237 -6.20 -7.84 1.20
C ARG A 237 -4.70 -8.10 1.11
N HIS A 238 -3.99 -7.44 0.19
CA HIS A 238 -2.53 -7.57 0.10
C HIS A 238 -1.82 -7.12 1.37
N TRP A 239 -2.30 -6.04 1.99
CA TRP A 239 -1.71 -5.48 3.21
C TRP A 239 -2.01 -6.34 4.44
N TYR A 240 -3.23 -6.88 4.54
CA TYR A 240 -3.57 -7.86 5.57
C TYR A 240 -2.71 -9.12 5.44
N ALA A 241 -2.55 -9.64 4.23
CA ALA A 241 -1.73 -10.82 3.98
C ALA A 241 -0.25 -10.58 4.33
N LEU A 242 0.32 -9.41 4.03
CA LEU A 242 1.70 -9.07 4.43
C LEU A 242 1.85 -8.99 5.95
N VAL A 243 0.90 -8.35 6.63
CA VAL A 243 0.93 -8.29 8.11
C VAL A 243 0.81 -9.70 8.68
N ALA A 244 -0.07 -10.54 8.15
CA ALA A 244 -0.22 -11.93 8.56
C ALA A 244 0.98 -12.82 8.22
N TYR A 245 1.68 -12.56 7.11
CA TYR A 245 2.93 -13.21 6.77
C TYR A 245 3.98 -12.96 7.87
N ASN A 246 4.11 -11.69 8.29
CA ASN A 246 5.06 -11.26 9.31
C ASN A 246 4.70 -11.71 10.73
N MET A 247 3.45 -11.54 11.14
CA MET A 247 3.03 -11.71 12.53
C MET A 247 2.17 -12.95 12.80
N GLY A 248 1.80 -13.70 11.75
CA GLY A 248 0.88 -14.82 11.80
C GLY A 248 -0.60 -14.40 11.72
N PRO A 249 -1.45 -15.16 11.01
CA PRO A 249 -2.85 -14.79 10.77
C PRO A 249 -3.71 -14.80 12.04
N GLY A 250 -3.34 -15.59 13.06
CA GLY A 250 -4.04 -15.62 14.34
C GLY A 250 -3.97 -14.29 15.08
N ALA A 251 -2.83 -13.59 15.01
CA ALA A 251 -2.68 -12.28 15.65
C ALA A 251 -3.47 -11.20 14.91
N VAL A 252 -3.48 -11.23 13.57
CA VAL A 252 -4.31 -10.33 12.75
C VAL A 252 -5.80 -10.54 13.05
N GLY A 253 -6.26 -11.79 13.14
CA GLY A 253 -7.65 -12.11 13.51
C GLY A 253 -8.03 -11.61 14.92
N GLN A 254 -7.11 -11.61 15.88
CA GLN A 254 -7.37 -11.00 17.20
C GLN A 254 -7.52 -9.47 17.11
N ILE A 255 -6.73 -8.82 16.27
CA ILE A 255 -6.86 -7.37 16.03
C ILE A 255 -8.19 -7.06 15.37
N GLN A 256 -8.58 -7.82 14.33
CA GLN A 256 -9.89 -7.69 13.69
C GLN A 256 -11.04 -7.80 14.71
N LYS A 257 -11.00 -8.79 15.60
CA LYS A 257 -12.00 -8.91 16.68
C LYS A 257 -12.06 -7.67 17.57
N ARG A 258 -10.91 -7.12 17.97
CA ARG A 258 -10.84 -5.90 18.80
C ARG A 258 -11.37 -4.65 18.08
N ILE A 259 -11.11 -4.53 16.78
CA ILE A 259 -11.65 -3.43 15.95
C ILE A 259 -13.17 -3.57 15.85
N GLN A 260 -13.67 -4.79 15.63
CA GLN A 260 -15.10 -5.07 15.58
C GLN A 260 -15.81 -4.75 16.90
N THR A 261 -15.20 -5.07 18.07
CA THR A 261 -15.79 -4.70 19.38
C THR A 261 -15.85 -3.19 19.62
N GLN A 262 -15.07 -2.40 18.88
CA GLN A 262 -15.14 -0.93 18.90
C GLN A 262 -16.19 -0.36 17.93
N GLY A 263 -16.99 -1.22 17.28
CA GLY A 263 -17.98 -0.81 16.28
C GLY A 263 -17.36 -0.33 14.96
N ARG A 264 -16.06 -0.59 14.73
CA ARG A 264 -15.36 -0.22 13.51
C ARG A 264 -15.27 -1.42 12.56
N ASN A 265 -15.24 -1.17 11.26
CA ASN A 265 -15.09 -2.21 10.25
C ASN A 265 -13.70 -2.89 10.35
N PRO A 266 -13.61 -4.19 10.70
CA PRO A 266 -12.34 -4.90 10.86
C PRO A 266 -11.68 -5.28 9.54
N ASN A 267 -12.34 -5.07 8.40
CA ASN A 267 -11.84 -5.37 7.06
C ASN A 267 -11.45 -4.09 6.30
N ASN A 268 -11.46 -2.94 6.97
CA ASN A 268 -10.91 -1.69 6.44
C ASN A 268 -9.42 -1.57 6.83
N TRP A 269 -8.54 -1.38 5.85
CA TRP A 269 -7.09 -1.31 6.09
C TRP A 269 -6.67 -0.20 7.05
N VAL A 270 -7.26 0.99 6.93
CA VAL A 270 -6.91 2.13 7.80
C VAL A 270 -7.20 1.80 9.26
N ASN A 271 -8.29 1.09 9.55
CA ASN A 271 -8.60 0.67 10.93
C ASN A 271 -7.57 -0.32 11.50
N LEU A 272 -7.12 -1.30 10.71
CA LEU A 272 -6.10 -2.26 11.15
C LEU A 272 -4.73 -1.59 11.34
N TYR A 273 -4.32 -0.78 10.37
CA TYR A 273 -3.06 -0.04 10.42
C TYR A 273 -3.01 0.90 11.62
N ASP A 274 -4.10 1.65 11.85
CA ASP A 274 -4.28 2.53 13.01
C ASP A 274 -4.20 1.78 14.34
N TYR A 275 -4.80 0.59 14.43
CA TYR A 275 -4.65 -0.25 15.63
C TYR A 275 -3.18 -0.62 15.88
N LEU A 276 -2.47 -1.08 14.84
CA LEU A 276 -1.06 -1.44 14.95
C LEU A 276 -0.21 -0.22 15.38
N GLU A 277 -0.42 0.92 14.72
CA GLU A 277 0.35 2.15 14.94
C GLU A 277 0.19 2.67 16.38
N ARG A 278 -1.04 2.68 16.92
CA ARG A 278 -1.31 3.16 18.29
C ARG A 278 -0.71 2.29 19.38
N HIS A 279 -0.54 1.00 19.11
CA HIS A 279 -0.08 0.02 20.10
C HIS A 279 1.38 -0.43 19.87
N GLN A 280 2.09 0.17 18.91
CA GLN A 280 3.43 -0.27 18.54
C GLN A 280 4.49 0.04 19.61
N THR A 281 4.28 1.07 20.43
CA THR A 281 5.23 1.46 21.50
C THR A 281 5.25 0.45 22.64
N SER A 282 4.11 -0.20 22.92
CA SER A 282 3.97 -1.23 23.94
C SER A 282 4.06 -2.66 23.39
N ASN A 283 4.01 -2.84 22.08
CA ASN A 283 4.11 -4.15 21.42
C ASN A 283 5.05 -4.12 20.21
N GLY A 284 6.27 -4.64 20.41
CA GLY A 284 7.30 -4.69 19.37
C GLY A 284 6.90 -5.47 18.10
N ARG A 285 5.99 -6.45 18.19
CA ARG A 285 5.49 -7.17 16.99
C ARG A 285 4.64 -6.26 16.11
N TYR A 286 3.89 -5.34 16.71
CA TYR A 286 3.09 -4.38 15.93
C TYR A 286 4.00 -3.34 15.27
N HIS A 287 5.05 -2.90 15.96
CA HIS A 287 6.07 -2.04 15.36
C HIS A 287 6.74 -2.71 14.15
N GLN A 288 7.13 -3.98 14.28
CA GLN A 288 7.69 -4.76 13.18
C GLN A 288 6.72 -4.89 12.02
N ALA A 289 5.44 -5.20 12.27
CA ALA A 289 4.43 -5.33 11.22
C ALA A 289 4.20 -4.01 10.46
N VAL A 290 4.15 -2.87 11.16
CA VAL A 290 4.03 -1.54 10.54
C VAL A 290 5.24 -1.26 9.64
N GLN A 291 6.47 -1.50 10.12
CA GLN A 291 7.66 -1.32 9.29
C GLN A 291 7.69 -2.27 8.10
N TYR A 292 7.28 -3.53 8.30
CA TYR A 292 7.31 -4.57 7.29
C TYR A 292 6.43 -4.22 6.08
N VAL A 293 5.16 -3.90 6.32
CA VAL A 293 4.21 -3.58 5.24
C VAL A 293 4.58 -2.27 4.52
N THR A 294 5.01 -1.25 5.26
CA THR A 294 5.35 0.06 4.68
C THR A 294 6.64 0.02 3.87
N ARG A 295 7.66 -0.74 4.30
CA ARG A 295 8.89 -0.94 3.53
C ARG A 295 8.66 -1.79 2.29
N ILE A 296 7.90 -2.88 2.38
CA ILE A 296 7.59 -3.71 1.20
C ILE A 296 6.87 -2.90 0.14
N ARG A 297 5.90 -2.05 0.52
CA ARG A 297 5.28 -1.12 -0.44
C ARG A 297 6.33 -0.20 -1.07
N ALA A 298 7.18 0.43 -0.26
CA ALA A 298 8.23 1.31 -0.79
C ALA A 298 9.20 0.58 -1.75
N TYR A 299 9.58 -0.66 -1.44
CA TYR A 299 10.41 -1.49 -2.32
C TYR A 299 9.69 -1.84 -3.61
N LEU A 300 8.42 -2.23 -3.56
CA LEU A 300 7.60 -2.51 -4.74
C LEU A 300 7.52 -1.28 -5.65
N GLU A 301 7.20 -0.11 -5.09
CA GLU A 301 7.16 1.14 -5.86
C GLU A 301 8.51 1.46 -6.50
N HIS A 302 9.62 1.24 -5.80
CA HIS A 302 10.97 1.48 -6.28
C HIS A 302 11.35 0.51 -7.41
N ILE A 303 11.07 -0.78 -7.24
CA ILE A 303 11.30 -1.82 -8.26
C ILE A 303 10.55 -1.48 -9.56
N LYS A 304 9.29 -1.07 -9.46
CA LYS A 304 8.42 -0.80 -10.62
C LYS A 304 8.71 0.52 -11.33
N LYS A 305 9.34 1.48 -10.66
CA LYS A 305 9.69 2.80 -11.23
C LYS A 305 11.12 2.90 -11.73
N SER A 306 11.94 1.89 -11.44
CA SER A 306 13.32 1.84 -11.89
C SER A 306 13.46 0.88 -13.07
N GLU A 307 14.64 0.86 -13.67
CA GLU A 307 15.01 -0.10 -14.72
C GLU A 307 14.91 -1.57 -14.24
N LEU A 308 14.75 -1.80 -12.93
CA LEU A 308 14.55 -3.12 -12.33
C LEU A 308 13.30 -3.84 -12.86
N VAL A 309 12.30 -3.13 -13.41
CA VAL A 309 11.08 -3.76 -13.96
C VAL A 309 11.38 -4.64 -15.19
N THR A 310 12.44 -4.33 -15.94
CA THR A 310 12.82 -5.06 -17.16
C THR A 310 13.91 -6.10 -16.92
N ILE A 311 14.74 -5.92 -15.88
CA ILE A 311 15.77 -6.87 -15.44
C ILE A 311 15.14 -8.19 -15.06
#